data_AF-A0A345DZ71-F1
#
_entry.id   AF-A0A345DZ71-F1
#
_cell.length_a   1.000
_cell.length_b   1.000
_cell.length_c   1.000
_cell.angle_alpha   90.00
_cell.angle_beta   90.00
_cell.angle_gamma   90.00
#
_symmetry.space_group_name_H-M   'P 1'
#
loop_
_entity.id
_entity.type
_entity.pdbx_description
1 polymer ?
#
loop_
_entity_poly.entity_id
_entity_poly.type
_entity_poly.pdbx_seq_one_letter_code
_entity_poly.pdbx_strand_id
1 'polypeptide(L)' 'MNKNVGGYDRVWRFVVGAVLLVAGVVGYAGMVRVAVGPVPQALVALLLVLLGVILIVTGYTQTCLLNRLLGLNTYDPRGR' A
#
# COMPACT_ATOMS: atom_id res chain seq x y z
N MET A 1 18.41 7.91 -5.41
CA MET A 1 17.16 8.60 -5.82
C MET A 1 16.80 9.61 -4.74
N ASN A 2 16.33 10.81 -5.10
CA ASN A 2 15.87 11.80 -4.12
C ASN A 2 14.54 11.35 -3.49
N LYS A 3 14.45 11.46 -2.17
CA LYS A 3 13.22 11.19 -1.41
C LYS A 3 12.18 12.25 -1.79
N ASN A 4 10.96 11.80 -2.09
CA ASN A 4 9.86 12.68 -2.51
C ASN A 4 8.57 12.46 -1.70
N VAL A 5 8.59 11.55 -0.74
CA VAL A 5 7.47 11.22 0.15
C VAL A 5 7.81 11.61 1.59
N GLY A 6 7.03 12.53 2.17
CA GLY A 6 7.17 12.98 3.56
C GLY A 6 6.58 12.05 4.61
N GLY A 7 6.80 12.41 5.88
CA GLY A 7 6.47 11.57 7.04
C GLY A 7 5.01 11.13 7.10
N TYR A 8 4.04 12.05 6.92
CA TYR A 8 2.62 11.71 7.01
C TYR A 8 2.14 10.81 5.86
N ASP A 9 2.49 11.14 4.60
CA ASP A 9 2.15 10.32 3.42
C ASP A 9 2.81 8.94 3.49
N ARG A 10 4.02 8.86 4.06
CA ARG A 10 4.71 7.59 4.34
C ARG A 10 3.94 6.74 5.34
N VAL A 11 3.53 7.30 6.48
CA VAL A 11 2.79 6.56 7.50
C VAL A 11 1.47 6.05 6.94
N TRP A 12 0.76 6.87 6.16
CA TRP A 12 -0.48 6.42 5.52
C TRP A 12 -0.31 5.28 4.54
N ARG A 13 0.74 5.31 3.70
CA ARG A 13 1.05 4.18 2.81
C ARG A 13 1.39 2.91 3.58
N PHE A 14 2.12 3.02 4.69
CA PHE A 14 2.43 1.87 5.53
C PHE A 14 1.18 1.31 6.21
N VAL A 15 0.36 2.17 6.82
CA VAL A 15 -0.84 1.74 7.55
C VAL A 15 -1.85 1.13 6.59
N VAL A 16 -2.20 1.84 5.51
CA VAL A 16 -3.15 1.32 4.50
C VAL A 16 -2.59 0.08 3.83
N GLY A 17 -1.30 0.09 3.47
CA GLY A 17 -0.63 -1.05 2.85
C GLY A 17 -0.62 -2.29 3.75
N ALA A 18 -0.33 -2.14 5.04
CA ALA A 18 -0.36 -3.22 6.00
C ALA A 18 -1.78 -3.77 6.21
N VAL A 19 -2.78 -2.89 6.32
CA VAL A 19 -4.19 -3.30 6.44
C VAL A 19 -4.64 -4.11 5.22
N LEU A 20 -4.34 -3.63 4.00
CA LEU A 20 -4.68 -4.34 2.76
C LEU A 20 -3.95 -5.68 2.66
N LEU A 21 -2.67 -5.73 3.03
CA LEU A 21 -1.88 -6.96 3.01
C LEU A 21 -2.46 -8.01 3.97
N VAL A 22 -2.77 -7.61 5.21
CA VAL A 22 -3.39 -8.51 6.19
C VAL A 22 -4.76 -8.96 5.70
N ALA A 23 -5.61 -8.05 5.25
CA ALA A 23 -6.94 -8.35 4.71
C ALA A 23 -6.89 -9.33 3.53
N GLY A 24 -5.94 -9.15 2.62
CA GLY A 24 -5.71 -10.05 1.49
C GLY A 24 -5.24 -11.45 1.94
N VAL A 25 -4.30 -11.53 2.89
CA VAL A 25 -3.79 -12.82 3.41
C VAL A 25 -4.90 -13.59 4.15
N VAL A 26 -5.60 -12.95 5.09
CA VAL A 26 -6.69 -13.60 5.83
C VAL A 26 -7.89 -13.90 4.94
N GLY A 27 -8.13 -13.06 3.91
CA GLY A 27 -9.14 -13.28 2.90
C GLY A 27 -8.84 -14.50 2.02
N TYR A 28 -7.57 -14.65 1.60
CA TYR A 28 -7.11 -15.80 0.82
C TYR A 28 -7.15 -17.09 1.63
N ALA A 29 -6.79 -17.03 2.92
CA ALA A 29 -6.92 -18.14 3.85
C ALA A 29 -8.38 -18.52 4.18
N GLY A 30 -9.36 -17.78 3.66
CA GLY A 30 -10.79 -18.05 3.87
C GLY A 30 -11.30 -17.63 5.25
N MET A 31 -10.51 -16.91 6.04
CA MET A 31 -10.90 -16.42 7.38
C MET A 31 -11.86 -15.24 7.30
N VAL A 32 -11.78 -14.44 6.22
CA VAL A 32 -12.66 -13.29 5.97
C VAL A 32 -13.18 -13.37 4.53
N ARG A 33 -14.47 -13.11 4.32
CA ARG A 33 -15.03 -12.99 2.97
C ARG A 33 -14.73 -11.60 2.41
N VAL A 34 -14.02 -11.55 1.30
CA VAL A 34 -13.71 -10.33 0.54
C VAL A 34 -14.49 -10.28 -0.78
N ALA A 35 -15.00 -11.41 -1.26
CA ALA A 35 -15.90 -11.50 -2.41
C ALA A 35 -16.83 -12.73 -2.32
N VAL A 36 -17.79 -12.81 -3.25
CA VAL A 36 -18.76 -13.91 -3.34
C VAL A 36 -18.27 -14.95 -4.35
N GLY A 37 -18.18 -16.20 -3.91
CA GLY A 37 -17.74 -17.34 -4.73
C GLY A 37 -16.23 -17.61 -4.66
N PRO A 38 -15.78 -18.84 -4.99
CA PRO A 38 -14.39 -19.27 -4.77
C PRO A 38 -13.40 -18.54 -5.67
N VAL A 39 -13.73 -18.35 -6.95
CA VAL A 39 -12.84 -17.68 -7.92
C VAL A 39 -12.72 -16.17 -7.62
N PRO A 40 -13.81 -15.41 -7.44
CA PRO A 40 -13.70 -13.99 -7.08
C PRO A 40 -13.02 -13.76 -5.74
N GLN A 41 -13.24 -14.64 -4.75
CA GLN A 41 -12.60 -14.57 -3.44
C GLN A 41 -11.07 -14.63 -3.56
N ALA A 42 -10.55 -15.62 -4.30
CA ALA A 42 -9.10 -15.75 -4.51
C ALA A 42 -8.51 -14.56 -5.26
N LEU A 43 -9.18 -14.08 -6.32
CA LEU A 43 -8.70 -12.96 -7.14
C LEU A 43 -8.67 -11.64 -6.34
N VAL A 44 -9.75 -11.32 -5.61
CA VAL A 44 -9.81 -10.10 -4.81
C VAL A 44 -8.79 -10.15 -3.67
N ALA A 45 -8.65 -11.29 -3.00
CA ALA A 45 -7.64 -11.46 -1.97
C ALA A 45 -6.21 -11.24 -2.51
N LEU A 46 -5.90 -11.78 -3.69
CA LEU A 46 -4.61 -11.58 -4.35
C LEU A 46 -4.37 -10.10 -4.69
N LEU A 47 -5.40 -9.41 -5.22
CA LEU A 47 -5.32 -7.98 -5.53
C LEU A 47 -5.06 -7.14 -4.27
N LEU A 48 -5.72 -7.45 -3.15
CA LEU A 48 -5.49 -6.78 -1.86
C LEU A 48 -4.04 -6.95 -1.40
N VAL A 49 -3.49 -8.17 -1.49
CA VAL A 49 -2.08 -8.41 -1.15
C VAL A 49 -1.16 -7.59 -2.05
N LEU A 50 -1.37 -7.62 -3.37
CA LEU A 50 -0.55 -6.89 -4.33
C LEU A 50 -0.55 -5.37 -4.06
N LEU A 51 -1.74 -4.78 -3.87
CA LEU A 51 -1.87 -3.36 -3.53
C LEU A 51 -1.21 -3.04 -2.19
N GLY A 52 -1.38 -3.91 -1.19
CA GLY A 52 -0.74 -3.77 0.11
C GLY A 52 0.79 -3.74 0.02
N VAL A 53 1.37 -4.70 -0.71
CA VAL A 53 2.82 -4.76 -0.96
C VAL A 53 3.31 -3.50 -1.68
N ILE A 54 2.63 -3.05 -2.73
CA ILE A 54 3.02 -1.86 -3.49
C ILE A 54 3.04 -0.62 -2.59
N LEU A 55 2.02 -0.43 -1.74
CA LEU A 55 1.98 0.70 -0.81
C LEU A 55 3.11 0.63 0.23
N ILE A 56 3.37 -0.54 0.79
CA ILE A 56 4.48 -0.74 1.75
C ILE A 56 5.82 -0.45 1.08
N VAL A 57 6.09 -0.99 -0.10
CA VAL A 57 7.35 -0.79 -0.83
C VAL A 57 7.53 0.67 -1.22
N THR A 58 6.48 1.34 -1.68
CA THR A 58 6.55 2.77 -2.05
C THR A 58 6.69 3.68 -0.82
N GLY A 59 6.08 3.33 0.32
CA GLY A 59 6.30 4.00 1.60
C GLY A 59 7.71 3.77 2.16
N TYR A 60 8.25 2.55 2.01
CA TYR A 60 9.58 2.16 2.50
C TYR A 60 10.69 2.85 1.73
N THR A 61 10.62 2.82 0.40
CA THR A 61 11.63 3.43 -0.48
C THR A 61 11.60 4.96 -0.45
N GLN A 62 10.52 5.57 0.08
CA GLN A 62 10.30 7.02 0.09
C GLN A 62 10.40 7.65 -1.31
N THR A 63 10.21 6.83 -2.35
CA THR A 63 10.27 7.19 -3.75
C THR A 63 8.99 6.74 -4.42
N CYS A 64 8.00 7.63 -4.52
CA CYS A 64 6.82 7.38 -5.32
C CYS A 64 7.05 7.92 -6.74
N LEU A 65 7.07 7.03 -7.73
CA LEU A 65 7.23 7.42 -9.14
C LEU A 65 6.09 8.34 -9.59
N LEU A 66 4.87 8.12 -9.09
CA LEU A 66 3.71 8.95 -9.36
C LEU A 66 3.86 10.37 -8.81
N ASN A 67 4.35 10.54 -7.57
CA ASN A 67 4.67 11.87 -7.03
C ASN A 67 5.75 12.57 -7.86
N ARG A 68 6.76 11.81 -8.34
CA ARG A 68 7.80 12.36 -9.23
C ARG A 68 7.24 12.82 -10.58
N LEU A 69 6.32 12.03 -11.18
CA LEU A 69 5.63 12.38 -12.42
C LEU A 69 4.72 13.59 -12.26
N LEU A 70 4.05 13.71 -11.11
CA LEU A 70 3.18 14.84 -10.78
C LEU A 70 3.94 16.07 -10.26
N GLY A 71 5.28 15.99 -10.13
CA GLY A 71 6.10 17.08 -9.56
C GLY A 71 5.83 17.36 -8.07
N LEU A 72 5.11 16.48 -7.38
CA LEU A 72 4.75 16.62 -5.98
C LEU A 72 5.90 16.14 -5.09
N ASN A 73 6.31 16.99 -4.15
CA ASN A 73 7.28 16.62 -3.13
C ASN A 73 6.67 16.92 -1.76
N THR A 74 6.27 15.87 -1.05
CA THR A 74 5.77 16.01 0.33
C THR A 74 6.87 15.80 1.36
N TYR A 75 8.11 15.55 0.93
CA TYR A 75 9.24 15.32 1.82
C TYR A 75 9.63 16.60 2.55
N ASP A 76 9.26 16.68 3.82
CA ASP A 76 9.80 17.66 4.76
C ASP A 76 10.90 17.02 5.63
N PRO A 77 12.18 17.41 5.46
CA PRO A 77 13.26 16.95 6.31
C PRO A 77 13.19 17.47 7.75
N ARG A 78 12.31 18.46 8.04
CA ARG A 78 12.17 19.07 9.38
C ARG A 78 11.02 18.52 10.22
N GLY A 79 10.18 17.63 9.68
CA GLY A 79 9.21 16.82 10.43
C GLY A 79 8.42 17.59 11.49
N ARG A 80 7.91 18.79 11.15
CA ARG A 80 7.01 19.56 12.01
C ARG A 80 5.57 19.42 11.56
#